data_AF-A0A2S5GRP1-F1
#
_entry.id   AF-A0A2S5GRP1-F1
#
_cell.length_a   1.000
_cell.length_b   1.000
_cell.length_c   1.000
_cell.angle_alpha   90.00
_cell.angle_beta   90.00
_cell.angle_gamma   90.00
#
_symmetry.space_group_name_H-M   'P 1'
#
loop_
_entity.id
_entity.type
_entity.pdbx_description
1 polymer ?
#
loop_
_entity_poly.entity_id
_entity_poly.type
_entity_poly.pdbx_seq_one_letter_code
_entity_poly.pdbx_strand_id
1 'polypeptide(L)' 'MEKDIQNQGAQAARNGWSLFDCPYLRAQQMPGHTGEPISEWRAKVAAWEAGWKMEVESWLGRSQPPAVVRDTPVMH' A
#
# COMPACT_ATOMS: atom_id res chain seq x y z
N MET A 1 10.34 -4.01 -11.98
CA MET A 1 9.23 -3.04 -11.86
C MET A 1 8.10 -3.59 -10.98
N GLU A 2 7.37 -4.64 -11.36
CA GLU A 2 6.27 -5.16 -10.51
C GLU A 2 6.75 -5.73 -9.16
N LYS A 3 7.89 -6.42 -9.13
CA LYS A 3 8.51 -6.90 -7.88
C LYS A 3 8.93 -5.77 -6.95
N ASP A 4 9.41 -4.64 -7.49
CA ASP A 4 9.78 -3.47 -6.70
C ASP A 4 8.56 -2.85 -6.04
N ILE A 5 7.44 -2.80 -6.77
CA ILE A 5 6.16 -2.28 -6.28
C ILE A 5 5.55 -3.22 -5.22
N GLN A 6 5.63 -4.54 -5.44
CA GLN A 6 5.24 -5.54 -4.43
C GLN A 6 6.09 -5.39 -3.15
N ASN A 7 7.40 -5.21 -3.27
CA ASN A 7 8.28 -4.97 -2.13
C ASN A 7 7.91 -3.68 -1.39
N GLN A 8 7.53 -2.62 -2.10
CA GLN A 8 7.02 -1.39 -1.46
C GLN A 8 5.72 -1.65 -0.70
N GLY A 9 4.79 -2.43 -1.26
CA GLY A 9 3.56 -2.84 -0.57
C GLY A 9 3.83 -3.63 0.70
N ALA A 10 4.73 -4.62 0.63
CA ALA A 10 5.13 -5.42 1.79
C ALA A 10 5.85 -4.57 2.85
N GLN A 11 6.70 -3.63 2.44
CA GLN A 11 7.35 -2.69 3.36
C GLN A 11 6.35 -1.74 4.01
N ALA A 12 5.35 -1.28 3.27
CA ALA A 12 4.28 -0.44 3.79
C ALA A 12 3.45 -1.20 4.83
N ALA A 13 3.10 -2.46 4.55
CA ALA A 13 2.49 -3.34 5.55
C ALA A 13 3.36 -3.37 6.80
N ARG A 14 4.67 -3.71 6.68
CA ARG A 14 5.69 -3.72 7.76
C ARG A 14 5.70 -2.47 8.63
N ASN A 15 5.51 -1.32 8.01
CA ASN A 15 5.49 -0.03 8.69
C ASN A 15 4.13 0.30 9.35
N GLY A 16 3.14 -0.59 9.24
CA GLY A 16 1.79 -0.40 9.78
C GLY A 16 0.89 0.48 8.91
N TRP A 17 1.22 0.69 7.64
CA TRP A 17 0.43 1.53 6.73
C TRP A 17 -0.81 0.80 6.25
N SER A 18 -1.88 1.56 5.99
CA SER A 18 -3.13 1.01 5.46
C SER A 18 -3.10 0.91 3.94
N LEU A 19 -4.04 0.16 3.35
CA LEU A 19 -4.23 0.14 1.89
C LEU A 19 -4.49 1.54 1.31
N PHE A 20 -5.04 2.46 2.10
CA PHE A 20 -5.31 3.84 1.70
C PHE A 20 -4.06 4.72 1.65
N ASP A 21 -2.98 4.31 2.32
CA ASP A 21 -1.68 4.98 2.26
C ASP A 21 -0.89 4.63 1.00
N CYS A 22 -1.48 3.85 0.08
CA CYS A 22 -0.89 3.52 -1.20
C CYS A 22 -0.50 4.79 -1.98
N PRO A 23 0.78 4.97 -2.34
CA PRO A 23 1.24 6.18 -3.01
C PRO A 23 0.59 6.36 -4.39
N TYR A 24 0.21 5.26 -5.05
CA TYR A 24 -0.46 5.27 -6.35
C TYR A 24 -1.92 5.73 -6.28
N LEU A 25 -2.56 5.66 -5.11
CA LEU A 25 -3.91 6.21 -4.90
C LEU A 25 -3.90 7.73 -4.68
N ARG A 26 -2.72 8.35 -4.49
CA ARG A 26 -2.62 9.81 -4.35
C ARG A 26 -2.94 10.49 -5.68
N ALA A 27 -3.61 11.63 -5.61
CA ALA A 27 -3.98 12.44 -6.78
C ALA A 27 -2.80 12.72 -7.73
N GLN A 28 -1.60 12.93 -7.17
CA GLN A 28 -0.37 13.18 -7.94
C GLN A 28 0.12 11.99 -8.76
N GLN A 29 -0.34 10.77 -8.48
CA GLN A 29 -0.02 9.55 -9.21
C GLN A 29 -1.22 9.04 -10.03
N MET A 30 -2.34 9.76 -10.01
CA MET A 30 -3.49 9.39 -10.83
C MET A 30 -3.17 9.61 -12.31
N PRO A 31 -3.68 8.76 -13.21
CA PRO A 31 -3.43 8.85 -14.64
C PRO A 31 -3.90 10.18 -15.25
N GLY A 32 -4.87 10.85 -14.64
CA GLY A 32 -5.29 12.21 -15.02
C GLY A 32 -4.25 13.30 -14.74
N HIS A 33 -3.24 13.03 -13.91
CA HIS A 33 -2.14 13.95 -13.61
C HIS A 33 -0.81 13.52 -14.21
N THR A 34 -0.51 12.22 -14.24
CA THR A 34 0.73 11.70 -14.84
C THR A 34 0.64 11.55 -16.35
N GLY A 35 -0.57 11.54 -16.91
CA GLY A 35 -0.81 11.25 -18.33
C GLY A 35 -0.56 9.79 -18.69
N GLU A 36 -0.37 8.91 -17.70
CA GLU A 36 -0.12 7.49 -17.93
C GLU A 36 -1.40 6.73 -18.30
N PRO A 37 -1.29 5.60 -19.01
CA PRO A 37 -2.43 4.73 -19.29
C PRO A 37 -3.05 4.22 -17.98
N ILE A 38 -4.38 4.31 -17.87
CA ILE A 38 -5.13 3.79 -16.71
C ILE A 38 -4.80 2.31 -16.45
N SER A 39 -4.55 1.52 -17.49
CA SER A 39 -4.18 0.11 -17.39
C SER A 39 -2.83 -0.09 -16.67
N GLU A 40 -1.82 0.73 -16.98
CA GLU A 40 -0.52 0.66 -16.31
C GLU A 40 -0.62 1.12 -14.86
N TRP A 41 -1.34 2.21 -14.60
CA TRP A 41 -1.61 2.67 -13.24
C TRP A 41 -2.30 1.60 -12.40
N ARG A 42 -3.34 0.94 -12.94
CA ARG A 42 -4.04 -0.16 -12.27
C ARG A 42 -3.12 -1.33 -11.98
N ALA A 43 -2.21 -1.67 -12.90
CA ALA A 43 -1.23 -2.73 -12.68
C ALA A 43 -0.27 -2.39 -11.52
N LYS A 44 0.16 -1.13 -11.41
CA LYS A 44 0.99 -0.66 -10.28
C LYS A 44 0.24 -0.75 -8.96
N VAL A 45 -1.01 -0.27 -8.91
CA VAL A 45 -1.85 -0.37 -7.70
C VAL A 45 -2.03 -1.84 -7.30
N ALA A 46 -2.40 -2.70 -8.24
CA ALA A 46 -2.62 -4.13 -7.99
C ALA A 46 -1.34 -4.83 -7.51
N ALA A 47 -0.18 -4.52 -8.09
CA ALA A 47 1.11 -5.07 -7.64
C ALA A 47 1.44 -4.62 -6.21
N TRP A 48 1.17 -3.36 -5.86
CA TRP A 48 1.42 -2.84 -4.52
C TRP A 48 0.50 -3.50 -3.50
N GLU A 49 -0.79 -3.57 -3.81
CA GLU A 49 -1.80 -4.22 -2.97
C GLU A 49 -1.48 -5.71 -2.77
N ALA A 50 -1.01 -6.41 -3.81
CA ALA A 50 -0.61 -7.81 -3.69
C ALA A 50 0.54 -7.99 -2.68
N GLY A 51 1.58 -7.15 -2.76
CA GLY A 51 2.71 -7.21 -1.82
C GLY A 51 2.31 -6.88 -0.39
N TRP A 52 1.46 -5.86 -0.20
CA TRP A 52 0.92 -5.49 1.11
C TRP A 52 0.09 -6.64 1.69
N LYS A 53 -0.83 -7.20 0.90
CA LYS A 53 -1.73 -8.28 1.33
C LYS A 53 -0.96 -9.54 1.69
N MET A 54 0.03 -9.94 0.89
CA MET A 54 0.89 -11.08 1.20
C MET A 54 1.62 -10.93 2.54
N GLU A 55 2.14 -9.74 2.83
CA GLU A 55 2.83 -9.48 4.10
C GLU A 55 1.83 -9.47 5.28
N VAL A 56 0.67 -8.84 5.13
CA VAL A 56 -0.39 -8.85 6.16
C VAL A 56 -0.90 -10.26 6.42
N GLU A 57 -1.15 -11.05 5.38
CA GLU A 57 -1.57 -12.46 5.49
C GLU A 57 -0.49 -13.31 6.17
N SER A 58 0.79 -13.08 5.87
CA SER A 58 1.94 -13.72 6.53
C SER A 58 1.95 -13.46 8.04
N TRP A 59 1.46 -12.30 8.50
CA TRP A 59 1.36 -11.97 9.92
C TRP A 59 0.08 -12.43 10.59
N LEU A 60 -1.04 -12.48 9.86
CA LEU A 60 -2.27 -13.08 10.36
C LEU A 60 -2.06 -14.57 10.65
N GLY A 61 -1.19 -15.25 9.90
CA GLY A 61 -0.69 -16.59 10.22
C GLY A 61 0.29 -16.64 11.40
N ARG A 62 0.87 -15.50 11.81
CA ARG A 62 1.81 -15.34 12.94
C ARG A 62 1.28 -14.39 14.02
N SER A 63 0.04 -14.53 14.48
CA SER A 63 -0.49 -14.02 15.76
C SER A 63 -0.25 -12.55 16.21
N GLN A 64 0.33 -11.64 15.43
CA GLN A 64 0.37 -10.22 15.80
C GLN A 64 0.68 -9.32 14.59
N PRO A 65 -0.24 -8.43 14.17
CA PRO A 65 0.14 -7.34 13.29
C PRO A 65 1.09 -6.39 14.05
N PRO A 66 2.09 -5.77 13.39
CA PRO A 66 2.78 -4.64 13.99
C PRO A 66 1.73 -3.61 14.35
N ALA A 67 1.88 -3.00 15.53
CA ALA A 67 0.98 -1.97 16.01
C ALA A 67 0.80 -0.94 14.90
N VAL A 68 -0.35 -0.98 14.21
CA VAL A 68 -0.79 0.11 13.36
C VAL A 68 -0.90 1.26 14.35
N VAL A 69 0.11 2.13 14.35
CA VAL A 69 0.06 3.41 15.05
C VAL A 69 -1.01 4.18 14.31
N ARG A 70 -2.27 3.92 14.69
CA ARG A 70 -3.38 4.80 14.40
C ARG A 70 -3.04 6.03 15.21
N ASP A 71 -2.38 6.99 14.57
CA ASP A 71 -2.40 8.38 15.01
C ASP A 71 -3.88 8.77 15.05
N THR A 72 -4.52 8.47 16.19
CA THR A 72 -5.77 9.10 16.59
C THR A 72 -5.43 10.58 16.70
N PRO A 73 -5.99 11.47 15.87
CA PRO A 73 -5.94 12.87 16.18
C PRO A 73 -6.72 13.02 17.49
N VAL A 74 -6.01 13.21 18.60
CA VAL A 74 -6.64 13.65 19.84
C VAL A 74 -7.22 15.03 19.52
N MET A 75 -8.54 15.09 19.40
CA MET A 75 -9.28 16.33 19.31
C MET A 75 -9.94 16.54 20.66
N HIS A 76 -9.28 17.30 21.53
CA HIS A 76 -9.78 18.27 22.54
C HIS A 76 -8.79 18.42 23.69
#